data_AF-A0A4R8VCR5-F1
#
_entry.id   AF-A0A4R8VCR5-F1
#
_cell.length_a   1.000
_cell.length_b   1.000
_cell.length_c   1.000
_cell.angle_alpha   90.00
_cell.angle_beta   90.00
_cell.angle_gamma   90.00
#
_symmetry.space_group_name_H-M   'P 1'
#
loop_
_entity.id
_entity.type
_entity.pdbx_description
1 polymer ?
#
loop_
_entity_poly.entity_id
_entity_poly.type
_entity_poly.pdbx_seq_one_letter_code
_entity_poly.pdbx_strand_id
1 'polypeptide(L)'
;MTHQDLAEASKKKYPKINITIDSKTYTVRDDDWEAGALLRLAGLDPVEYDLAQIKKNGQLKRFKDGHVVKVEDGDEFESVKQDGPVA
;
A
#
# COMPACT_ATOMS: atom_id res chain seq x y z
N MET A 1 37.33 10.84 17.12
CA MET A 1 36.14 11.70 17.37
C MET A 1 35.68 12.22 16.02
N THR A 2 34.48 11.99 15.50
CA THR A 2 33.25 11.37 16.01
C THR A 2 32.42 10.97 14.79
N HIS A 3 31.55 9.97 14.90
CA HIS A 3 30.74 9.38 13.83
C HIS A 3 29.70 10.37 13.26
N GLN A 4 30.11 11.41 12.51
CA GLN A 4 29.20 12.46 12.04
C GLN A 4 29.25 12.76 10.53
N ASP A 5 29.93 11.94 9.73
CA ASP A 5 29.96 12.11 8.26
C ASP A 5 29.10 11.09 7.48
N LEU A 6 28.54 10.08 8.16
CA LEU A 6 27.65 9.09 7.53
C LEU A 6 26.17 9.49 7.54
N ALA A 7 25.86 10.79 7.60
CA ALA A 7 24.49 11.31 7.57
C ALA A 7 24.12 12.04 6.26
N GLU A 8 25.08 12.29 5.37
CA GLU A 8 24.83 13.04 4.12
C GLU A 8 24.72 12.19 2.84
N ALA A 9 24.83 10.86 2.94
CA ALA A 9 24.72 9.96 1.79
C ALA A 9 23.42 9.15 1.72
N SER A 10 22.28 9.72 2.13
CA SER A 10 20.96 9.16 1.76
C SER A 10 19.81 10.15 1.90
N LYS A 11 20.00 11.38 1.42
CA LYS A 11 18.88 12.26 1.09
C LYS A 11 18.37 11.95 -0.32
N LYS A 12 18.23 10.66 -0.67
CA LYS A 12 17.31 10.30 -1.75
C LYS A 12 15.96 10.79 -1.24
N LYS A 13 15.44 11.86 -1.85
CA LYS A 13 14.04 12.26 -1.70
C LYS A 13 13.23 11.11 -2.28
N TYR A 14 13.06 10.03 -1.53
CA TYR A 14 12.06 9.03 -1.85
C TYR A 14 10.74 9.81 -1.86
N PRO A 15 10.02 9.86 -2.99
CA PRO A 15 8.74 10.53 -3.03
C PRO A 15 7.90 9.95 -1.89
N LYS A 16 7.43 10.83 -1.00
CA LYS A 16 6.46 10.41 0.01
C LYS A 16 5.16 10.25 -0.75
N ILE A 17 4.69 9.02 -0.85
CA ILE A 17 3.45 8.72 -1.54
C ILE A 17 2.38 8.64 -0.46
N ASN A 18 1.44 9.58 -0.48
CA ASN A 18 0.25 9.45 0.36
C ASN A 18 -0.78 8.57 -0.35
N ILE A 19 -1.23 7.52 0.33
CA ILE A 19 -2.31 6.66 -0.12
C ILE A 19 -3.39 6.63 0.94
N THR A 20 -4.62 6.39 0.53
CA THR A 20 -5.74 6.19 1.45
C THR A 20 -6.17 4.74 1.37
N ILE A 21 -6.21 4.02 2.48
CA ILE A 21 -6.73 2.65 2.57
C ILE A 21 -7.87 2.65 3.59
N ASP A 22 -9.06 2.22 3.21
CA ASP A 22 -10.22 2.11 4.13
C ASP A 22 -10.51 3.46 4.85
N SER A 23 -10.51 4.56 4.08
CA SER A 23 -10.64 5.95 4.58
C SER A 23 -9.51 6.43 5.53
N LYS A 24 -8.41 5.68 5.67
CA LYS A 24 -7.24 6.08 6.46
C LYS A 24 -6.07 6.42 5.56
N THR A 25 -5.46 7.58 5.76
CA THR A 25 -4.28 7.98 4.98
C THR A 25 -2.99 7.41 5.57
N TYR A 26 -2.20 6.76 4.73
CA TYR A 26 -0.89 6.20 5.04
C TYR A 26 0.16 6.84 4.14
N THR A 27 1.36 7.05 4.67
CA THR A 27 2.50 7.56 3.90
C THR A 27 3.48 6.43 3.64
N VAL A 28 3.61 6.03 2.38
CA VAL A 28 4.56 5.04 1.91
C VAL A 28 5.73 5.71 1.18
N ARG A 29 6.86 5.02 1.09
CA ARG A 29 8.11 5.55 0.49
C ARG A 29 8.49 4.91 -0.83
N ASP A 30 7.85 3.80 -1.16
CA ASP A 30 8.09 2.99 -2.35
C ASP A 30 6.78 2.92 -3.13
N ASP A 31 6.85 2.94 -4.46
CA ASP A 31 5.69 2.80 -5.33
C ASP A 31 5.28 1.33 -5.52
N ASP A 32 6.16 0.38 -5.23
CA ASP A 32 5.89 -1.05 -5.34
C ASP A 32 5.65 -1.63 -3.94
N TRP A 33 4.38 -1.84 -3.59
CA TRP A 33 3.99 -2.49 -2.33
C TRP A 33 3.21 -3.76 -2.60
N GLU A 34 3.51 -4.81 -1.85
CA GLU A 34 2.70 -6.03 -1.90
C GLU A 34 1.30 -5.75 -1.32
N ALA A 35 0.25 -6.20 -2.02
CA ALA A 35 -1.14 -6.01 -1.59
C ALA A 35 -1.36 -6.51 -0.17
N GLY A 36 -0.78 -7.68 0.15
CA GLY A 36 -0.87 -8.27 1.47
C GLY A 36 -0.17 -7.45 2.55
N ALA A 37 0.92 -6.76 2.22
CA ALA A 37 1.59 -5.84 3.14
C ALA A 37 0.74 -4.60 3.43
N LEU A 38 0.03 -4.06 2.42
CA LEU A 38 -0.89 -2.92 2.59
C LEU A 38 -2.10 -3.30 3.46
N LEU A 39 -2.65 -4.50 3.28
CA LEU A 39 -3.72 -5.02 4.13
C LEU A 39 -3.25 -5.18 5.58
N ARG A 40 -2.08 -5.78 5.80
CA ARG A 40 -1.48 -5.90 7.14
C ARG A 40 -1.22 -4.53 7.77
N LEU A 41 -0.81 -3.54 6.98
CA LEU A 41 -0.60 -2.17 7.42
C LEU A 41 -1.92 -1.51 7.87
N ALA A 42 -3.04 -1.86 7.26
CA ALA A 42 -4.38 -1.49 7.71
C ALA A 42 -4.90 -2.35 8.89
N GLY A 43 -4.15 -3.37 9.31
CA GLY A 43 -4.54 -4.30 10.37
C GLY A 43 -5.46 -5.42 9.92
N LEU A 44 -5.44 -5.75 8.62
CA LEU A 44 -6.29 -6.76 7.99
C LEU A 44 -5.49 -7.98 7.54
N ASP A 45 -6.13 -9.14 7.56
CA ASP A 45 -5.53 -10.39 7.11
C ASP A 45 -5.59 -10.52 5.59
N PRO A 46 -4.45 -10.62 4.91
CA PRO A 46 -4.42 -10.68 3.45
C PRO A 46 -4.90 -12.03 2.89
N VAL A 47 -5.16 -13.01 3.75
CA VAL A 47 -5.75 -14.30 3.40
C VAL A 47 -7.28 -14.23 3.37
N GLU A 48 -7.88 -13.28 4.11
CA GLU A 48 -9.34 -13.09 4.18
C GLU A 48 -9.80 -11.85 3.43
N TYR A 49 -8.90 -10.95 3.09
CA TYR A 49 -9.18 -9.70 2.41
C TYR A 49 -8.30 -9.57 1.17
N ASP A 50 -8.90 -9.11 0.08
CA ASP A 50 -8.19 -8.64 -1.10
C ASP A 50 -8.05 -7.11 -1.02
N LEU A 51 -6.98 -6.57 -1.63
CA LEU A 51 -6.82 -5.13 -1.75
C LEU A 51 -7.44 -4.66 -3.08
N ALA A 52 -8.39 -3.74 -3.05
CA ALA A 52 -8.96 -3.12 -4.23
C ALA A 52 -8.46 -1.68 -4.38
N GLN A 53 -7.77 -1.37 -5.46
CA GLN A 53 -7.42 0.01 -5.82
C GLN A 53 -8.58 0.67 -6.55
N ILE A 54 -8.99 1.83 -6.07
CA ILE A 54 -9.99 2.69 -6.70
C ILE A 54 -9.26 3.56 -7.74
N LYS A 55 -9.37 3.19 -9.02
CA LYS A 55 -8.80 4.03 -10.08
C LYS A 55 -9.62 5.31 -10.25
N LYS A 56 -8.96 6.39 -10.70
CA LYS A 56 -9.59 7.68 -11.02
C LYS A 56 -10.80 7.60 -11.96
N ASN A 57 -10.91 6.52 -12.74
CA ASN A 57 -12.05 6.24 -13.62
C ASN A 57 -13.21 5.51 -12.91
N GLY A 58 -13.19 5.38 -11.58
CA GLY A 58 -14.17 4.66 -10.78
C GLY A 58 -14.09 3.14 -10.85
N GLN A 59 -13.06 2.59 -11.52
CA GLN A 59 -12.89 1.15 -11.65
C GLN A 59 -12.10 0.59 -10.45
N LEU A 60 -12.65 -0.44 -9.81
CA LEU A 60 -11.99 -1.17 -8.73
C LEU A 60 -11.10 -2.26 -9.32
N LYS A 61 -9.79 -2.14 -9.11
CA LYS A 61 -8.82 -3.18 -9.49
C LYS A 61 -8.43 -3.98 -8.26
N ARG A 62 -8.85 -5.24 -8.19
CA ARG A 62 -8.52 -6.15 -7.09
C ARG A 62 -7.12 -6.74 -7.28
N PHE A 63 -6.38 -6.80 -6.18
CA PHE A 63 -5.06 -7.38 -6.06
C PHE A 63 -5.09 -8.40 -4.91
N LYS A 64 -4.63 -9.61 -5.23
CA LYS A 64 -4.41 -10.67 -4.24
C LYS A 64 -3.17 -10.38 -3.42
N ASP A 65 -3.08 -10.96 -2.23
CA ASP A 65 -2.00 -10.81 -1.26
C ASP A 65 -0.59 -10.78 -1.87
N GLY A 66 -0.23 -11.75 -2.72
CA GLY A 66 1.11 -11.85 -3.32
C GLY A 66 1.35 -10.97 -4.55
N HIS A 67 0.40 -10.11 -4.95
CA HIS A 67 0.60 -9.19 -6.07
C HIS A 67 1.24 -7.89 -5.61
N VAL A 68 2.26 -7.48 -6.35
CA VAL A 68 2.83 -6.13 -6.24
C VAL A 68 1.85 -5.13 -6.84
N VAL A 69 1.46 -4.17 -6.02
CA VAL A 69 0.56 -3.07 -6.32
C VAL A 69 1.38 -1.81 -6.48
N LYS A 70 1.18 -1.14 -7.62
CA LYS A 70 1.74 0.19 -7.84
C LYS A 70 0.87 1.24 -7.18
N VAL A 71 1.43 1.88 -6.16
CA VAL A 71 0.80 2.95 -5.41
C VAL A 71 1.28 4.30 -5.93
N GLU A 72 0.35 5.21 -6.21
CA GLU A 72 0.67 6.57 -6.63
C GLU A 72 0.13 7.58 -5.61
N ASP A 73 0.64 8.81 -5.68
CA ASP A 73 0.23 9.86 -4.76
C ASP A 73 -1.25 10.21 -4.97
N GLY A 74 -2.03 10.04 -3.91
CA GLY A 74 -3.47 10.26 -3.92
C GLY A 74 -4.29 9.05 -4.39
N ASP A 75 -3.68 7.87 -4.50
CA ASP A 75 -4.45 6.65 -4.72
C ASP A 75 -5.32 6.31 -3.51
N GLU A 76 -6.50 5.78 -3.83
CA GLU A 76 -7.44 5.22 -2.86
C GLU A 76 -7.48 3.69 -3.01
N PHE A 77 -7.48 3.02 -1.87
CA PHE A 77 -7.57 1.59 -1.74
C PHE A 77 -8.67 1.26 -0.74
N GLU A 78 -9.33 0.14 -1.00
CA GLU A 78 -10.35 -0.42 -0.14
C GLU A 78 -10.01 -1.88 0.11
N SER A 79 -10.12 -2.31 1.36
CA SER A 79 -10.05 -3.72 1.67
C SER A 79 -11.38 -4.38 1.38
N VAL A 80 -11.39 -5.31 0.44
CA VAL A 80 -12.59 -6.05 0.08
C VAL A 80 -12.46 -7.43 0.69
N LYS A 81 -13.39 -7.79 1.57
CA LYS A 81 -13.43 -9.15 2.12
C LYS A 81 -13.53 -10.15 0.96
N GLN A 82 -12.64 -11.13 0.94
CA GLN A 82 -12.80 -12.27 0.05
C GLN A 82 -14.06 -12.99 0.53
N ASP A 83 -15.13 -12.90 -0.26
CA ASP A 83 -16.25 -13.81 -0.07
C ASP A 83 -15.67 -15.19 -0.39
N GLY A 84 -15.37 -15.96 0.65
CA GLY A 84 -14.84 -17.31 0.51
C GLY A 84 -15.77 -18.12 -0.41
N PRO A 85 -15.31 -19.26 -0.97
CA PRO A 85 -16.22 -20.12 -1.72
C PRO A 85 -17.43 -20.40 -0.84
N VAL A 86 -18.61 -19.96 -1.30
CA VAL A 86 -19.88 -20.42 -0.75
C VAL A 86 -19.79 -21.94 -0.70
N ALA A 87 -19.77 -22.48 0.52
CA ALA A 87 -19.61 -23.90 0.77
C ALA A 87 -20.74 -24.73 0.14
#